data_AF-A0AAP9GGB6-F1
#
_entry.id   AF-A0AAP9GGB6-F1
#
_cell.length_a   1.000
_cell.length_b   1.000
_cell.length_c   1.000
_cell.angle_alpha   90.00
_cell.angle_beta   90.00
_cell.angle_gamma   90.00
#
_symmetry.space_group_name_H-M   'P 1'
#
loop_
_entity.id
_entity.type
_entity.pdbx_description
1 polymer ?
#
loop_
_entity_poly.entity_id
_entity_poly.type
_entity_poly.pdbx_seq_one_letter_code
_entity_poly.pdbx_strand_id
1 'polypeptide(L)'
;MKLRSIISACLLLSCSQIFASEPETVTCESNKPGTVMVQEDELFVVVNDTLIRNSDYWQNFLDGNILLCTTHVTDMSDLFAKDKYFNQDISRWDTSSVINMDRMFSGAKRFDQDLTYWNVERVSRHTDFAKGSGLSEDNLPTFTQ
;
A
#
# COMPACT_ATOMS: atom_id res chain seq x y z
N MET A 1 10.86 -44.81 21.47
CA MET A 1 11.34 -43.50 21.96
C MET A 1 10.55 -43.16 23.21
N LYS A 2 11.19 -43.00 24.38
CA LYS A 2 10.53 -42.86 25.69
C LYS A 2 9.83 -41.49 25.87
N LEU A 3 8.65 -41.54 26.50
CA LEU A 3 7.82 -40.45 27.03
C LEU A 3 8.56 -39.49 27.99
N ARG A 4 8.10 -38.23 28.09
CA ARG A 4 7.54 -37.59 29.32
C ARG A 4 6.62 -36.40 29.00
N SER A 5 5.42 -36.40 29.57
CA SER A 5 4.51 -35.25 29.77
C SER A 5 5.05 -34.28 30.81
N ILE A 6 4.73 -32.97 30.72
CA ILE A 6 4.17 -32.16 31.83
C ILE A 6 3.16 -31.15 31.26
N ILE A 7 2.01 -31.07 31.95
CA ILE A 7 0.88 -30.17 31.79
C ILE A 7 1.25 -28.77 32.30
N SER A 8 0.87 -27.69 31.60
CA SER A 8 0.56 -26.43 32.27
C SER A 8 -0.78 -25.93 31.76
N ALA A 9 -1.80 -26.04 32.62
CA ALA A 9 -3.08 -25.41 32.43
C ALA A 9 -2.90 -23.90 32.58
N CYS A 10 -3.07 -23.14 31.50
CA CYS A 10 -3.35 -21.72 31.59
C CYS A 10 -4.78 -21.50 31.11
N LEU A 11 -5.70 -21.48 32.08
CA LEU A 11 -7.05 -20.94 31.93
C LEU A 11 -6.94 -19.43 31.75
N LEU A 12 -7.01 -18.95 30.51
CA LEU A 12 -7.74 -17.73 30.17
C LEU A 12 -8.30 -17.94 28.77
N LEU A 13 -9.63 -17.82 28.63
CA LEU A 13 -10.23 -17.46 27.36
C LEU A 13 -9.64 -16.09 26.97
N SER A 14 -8.53 -16.06 26.23
CA SER A 14 -8.44 -15.08 25.16
C SER A 14 -9.01 -15.78 23.95
N CYS A 15 -10.27 -15.45 23.63
CA CYS A 15 -10.64 -15.38 22.23
C CYS A 15 -9.48 -14.61 21.59
N SER A 16 -8.66 -15.29 20.79
CA SER A 16 -7.69 -14.61 19.94
C SER A 16 -8.61 -13.80 19.05
N GLN A 17 -8.84 -12.55 19.45
CA GLN A 17 -9.38 -11.58 18.55
C GLN A 17 -8.38 -11.60 17.42
N ILE A 18 -8.80 -12.22 16.31
CA ILE A 18 -8.21 -12.00 15.01
C ILE A 18 -8.50 -10.54 14.76
N PHE A 19 -7.73 -9.65 15.39
CA PHE A 19 -7.46 -8.35 14.82
C PHE A 19 -6.80 -8.70 13.49
N ALA A 20 -7.44 -8.36 12.38
CA ALA A 20 -6.73 -8.32 11.12
C ALA A 20 -5.48 -7.48 11.40
N SER A 21 -4.29 -8.09 11.27
CA SER A 21 -3.04 -7.37 11.46
C SER A 21 -3.04 -6.21 10.47
N GLU A 22 -2.73 -5.02 10.95
CA GLU A 22 -2.54 -3.84 10.09
C GLU A 22 -1.59 -4.23 8.94
N PRO A 23 -1.87 -3.82 7.70
CA PRO A 23 -1.02 -4.18 6.57
C PRO A 23 0.39 -3.63 6.81
N GLU A 24 1.40 -4.52 6.84
CA GLU A 24 2.78 -4.08 7.00
C GLU A 24 3.25 -3.36 5.73
N THR A 25 3.51 -2.07 5.88
CA THR A 25 4.13 -1.21 4.85
C THR A 25 5.49 -1.77 4.44
N VAL A 26 5.73 -1.86 3.13
CA VAL A 26 7.00 -2.34 2.57
C VAL A 26 7.90 -1.16 2.22
N THR A 27 9.12 -1.15 2.79
CA THR A 27 10.11 -0.09 2.54
C THR A 27 11.37 -0.62 1.85
N CYS A 28 12.05 0.25 1.10
CA CYS A 28 13.22 -0.10 0.29
C CYS A 28 14.26 1.02 0.22
N GLU A 29 14.48 1.71 1.33
CA GLU A 29 15.40 2.87 1.43
C GLU A 29 16.81 2.56 0.92
N SER A 30 17.32 1.36 1.18
CA SER A 30 18.67 0.93 0.78
C SER A 30 18.76 0.44 -0.67
N ASN A 31 17.63 0.23 -1.34
CA ASN A 31 17.58 -0.33 -2.69
C ASN A 31 17.47 0.78 -3.73
N LYS A 32 18.14 0.58 -4.86
CA LYS A 32 18.13 1.55 -5.95
C LYS A 32 16.85 1.40 -6.78
N PRO A 33 16.19 2.50 -7.20
CA PRO A 33 15.10 2.42 -8.18
C PRO A 33 15.49 1.63 -9.44
N GLY A 34 14.60 0.75 -9.86
CA GLY A 34 14.76 -0.15 -11.00
C GLY A 34 15.39 -1.51 -10.67
N THR A 35 15.74 -1.76 -9.40
CA THR A 35 16.15 -3.10 -8.94
C THR A 35 14.96 -3.91 -8.44
N VAL A 36 15.13 -5.22 -8.40
CA VAL A 36 14.21 -6.16 -7.76
C VAL A 36 14.71 -6.48 -6.36
N MET A 37 13.80 -6.59 -5.40
CA MET A 37 14.05 -7.13 -4.07
C MET A 37 13.01 -8.20 -3.74
N VAL A 38 13.33 -9.06 -2.78
CA VAL A 38 12.43 -10.11 -2.30
C VAL A 38 12.21 -9.90 -0.81
N GLN A 39 10.95 -9.90 -0.39
CA GLN A 39 10.54 -9.83 1.00
C GLN A 39 9.39 -10.81 1.21
N GLU A 40 9.51 -11.69 2.20
CA GLU A 40 8.47 -12.70 2.52
C GLU A 40 8.01 -13.53 1.31
N ASP A 41 8.96 -13.95 0.47
CA ASP A 41 8.72 -14.69 -0.78
C ASP A 41 7.93 -13.92 -1.86
N GLU A 42 7.68 -12.63 -1.66
CA GLU A 42 7.11 -11.73 -2.67
C GLU A 42 8.20 -10.95 -3.40
N LEU A 43 8.00 -10.74 -4.70
CA LEU A 43 8.91 -10.02 -5.56
C LEU A 43 8.46 -8.56 -5.69
N PHE A 44 9.32 -7.63 -5.27
CA PHE A 44 9.09 -6.20 -5.37
C PHE A 44 10.02 -5.55 -6.38
N VAL A 45 9.47 -4.69 -7.24
CA VAL A 45 10.25 -3.73 -8.02
C VAL A 45 10.32 -2.40 -7.28
N VAL A 46 11.53 -1.89 -7.10
CA VAL A 46 11.76 -0.59 -6.46
C VAL A 46 11.48 0.51 -7.47
N VAL A 47 10.51 1.38 -7.20
CA VAL A 47 10.10 2.44 -8.12
C VAL A 47 10.37 3.82 -7.54
N ASN A 48 10.59 4.79 -8.43
CA ASN A 48 10.59 6.23 -8.15
C ASN A 48 9.53 6.92 -9.02
N ASP A 49 9.47 8.25 -8.99
CA ASP A 49 8.48 9.05 -9.73
C ASP A 49 8.38 8.72 -11.23
N THR A 50 9.49 8.34 -11.86
CA THR A 50 9.50 7.95 -13.27
C THR A 50 9.07 6.49 -13.46
N LEU A 51 9.61 5.58 -12.65
CA LEU A 51 9.39 4.15 -12.82
C LEU A 51 7.98 3.72 -12.40
N ILE A 52 7.37 4.40 -11.44
CA ILE A 52 5.97 4.17 -11.07
C ILE A 52 5.01 4.57 -12.19
N ARG A 53 5.46 5.19 -13.29
CA ARG A 53 4.64 5.49 -14.47
C ARG A 53 5.01 4.63 -15.68
N ASN A 54 5.93 3.68 -15.50
CA ASN A 54 6.35 2.77 -16.56
C ASN A 54 5.24 1.73 -16.84
N SER A 55 4.84 1.61 -18.11
CA SER A 55 3.76 0.72 -18.52
C SER A 55 4.04 -0.76 -18.23
N ASP A 56 5.29 -1.20 -18.32
CA ASP A 56 5.64 -2.61 -18.20
C ASP A 56 5.56 -3.05 -16.74
N TYR A 57 6.01 -2.21 -15.80
CA TYR A 57 5.82 -2.46 -14.37
C TYR A 57 4.33 -2.44 -13.99
N TRP A 58 3.54 -1.54 -14.60
CA TRP A 58 2.11 -1.52 -14.36
C TRP A 58 1.39 -2.77 -14.81
N GLN A 59 1.68 -3.30 -16.00
CA GLN A 59 1.05 -4.54 -16.44
C GLN A 59 1.43 -5.71 -15.53
N ASN A 60 2.71 -5.84 -15.17
CA ASN A 60 3.14 -6.90 -14.26
C ASN A 60 2.51 -6.80 -12.87
N PHE A 61 2.31 -5.58 -12.35
CA PHE A 61 1.59 -5.37 -11.10
C PHE A 61 0.11 -5.77 -11.23
N LEU A 62 -0.56 -5.34 -12.29
CA LEU A 62 -1.98 -5.67 -12.52
C LEU A 62 -2.22 -7.17 -12.75
N ASP A 63 -1.24 -7.87 -13.34
CA ASP A 63 -1.25 -9.31 -13.54
C ASP A 63 -0.92 -10.11 -12.26
N GLY A 64 -0.49 -9.44 -11.18
CA GLY A 64 -0.08 -10.08 -9.93
C GLY A 64 1.29 -10.76 -10.00
N ASN A 65 2.11 -10.43 -10.99
CA ASN A 65 3.45 -10.99 -11.15
C ASN A 65 4.48 -10.35 -10.20
N ILE A 66 4.28 -9.07 -9.88
CA ILE A 66 5.18 -8.27 -9.04
C ILE A 66 4.36 -7.38 -8.10
N LEU A 67 4.99 -7.00 -7.00
CA LEU A 67 4.58 -5.87 -6.17
C LEU A 67 5.52 -4.68 -6.39
N LEU A 68 5.13 -3.50 -5.92
CA LEU A 68 5.91 -2.28 -6.05
C LEU A 68 6.35 -1.80 -4.66
N CYS A 69 7.63 -1.45 -4.53
CA CYS A 69 8.09 -0.69 -3.37
C CYS A 69 8.24 0.79 -3.74
N THR A 70 7.51 1.64 -3.01
CA THR A 70 7.28 3.05 -3.36
C THR A 70 8.06 4.05 -2.51
N THR A 71 8.98 3.61 -1.65
CA THR A 71 9.77 4.48 -0.74
C THR A 71 10.44 5.67 -1.43
N HIS A 72 10.83 5.52 -2.70
CA HIS A 72 11.51 6.57 -3.49
C HIS A 72 10.56 7.43 -4.35
N VAL A 73 9.25 7.34 -4.11
CA VAL A 73 8.23 8.10 -4.84
C VAL A 73 7.86 9.34 -4.02
N THR A 74 7.93 10.50 -4.66
CA THR A 74 7.54 11.81 -4.09
C THR A 74 6.30 12.41 -4.75
N ASP A 75 5.98 11.97 -5.97
CA ASP A 75 4.82 12.43 -6.73
C ASP A 75 3.95 11.26 -7.21
N MET A 76 2.79 11.11 -6.57
CA MET A 76 1.72 10.17 -6.93
C MET A 76 0.53 10.86 -7.61
N SER A 77 0.69 12.11 -8.06
CA SER A 77 -0.39 12.84 -8.73
C SER A 77 -0.84 12.14 -10.00
N ASP A 78 -2.17 12.16 -10.20
CA ASP A 78 -2.89 11.56 -11.31
C ASP A 78 -2.64 10.05 -11.57
N LEU A 79 -1.98 9.33 -10.65
CA LEU A 79 -1.51 7.96 -10.90
C LEU A 79 -2.62 6.99 -11.35
N PHE A 80 -3.82 7.16 -10.79
CA PHE A 80 -5.01 6.37 -11.10
C PHE A 80 -6.17 7.23 -11.61
N ALA A 81 -5.88 8.46 -12.03
CA ALA A 81 -6.92 9.37 -12.47
C ALA A 81 -7.69 8.79 -13.66
N LYS A 82 -9.02 8.71 -13.51
CA LYS A 82 -10.00 8.20 -14.49
C LYS A 82 -9.88 6.71 -14.80
N ASP A 83 -9.04 5.94 -14.09
CA ASP A 83 -9.08 4.49 -14.19
C ASP A 83 -10.32 3.97 -13.45
N LYS A 84 -11.39 3.77 -14.21
CA LYS A 84 -12.70 3.36 -13.68
C LYS A 84 -12.69 1.94 -13.12
N TYR A 85 -11.67 1.14 -13.40
CA TYR A 85 -11.64 -0.28 -13.08
C TYR A 85 -10.58 -0.67 -12.05
N PHE A 86 -9.59 0.19 -11.82
CA PHE A 86 -8.58 -0.01 -10.79
C PHE A 86 -9.21 -0.20 -9.40
N ASN A 87 -8.86 -1.30 -8.74
CA ASN A 87 -9.21 -1.61 -7.35
C ASN A 87 -8.22 -2.63 -6.75
N GLN A 88 -6.96 -2.60 -7.18
CA GLN A 88 -5.93 -3.48 -6.61
C GLN A 88 -5.52 -3.00 -5.23
N ASP A 89 -5.17 -3.94 -4.35
CA ASP A 89 -4.67 -3.63 -3.02
C ASP A 89 -3.33 -2.90 -3.11
N ILE A 90 -3.28 -1.72 -2.48
CA ILE A 90 -2.11 -0.84 -2.37
C ILE A 90 -1.90 -0.37 -0.92
N SER A 91 -2.52 -1.07 0.04
CA SER A 91 -2.46 -0.73 1.46
C SER A 91 -1.03 -0.76 2.02
N ARG A 92 -0.17 -1.63 1.47
CA ARG A 92 1.24 -1.81 1.86
C ARG A 92 2.22 -0.82 1.23
N TRP A 93 1.75 0.12 0.41
CA TRP A 93 2.61 1.12 -0.19
C TRP A 93 3.18 2.08 0.86
N ASP A 94 4.48 2.37 0.74
CA ASP A 94 5.13 3.41 1.51
C ASP A 94 4.85 4.78 0.89
N THR A 95 4.04 5.59 1.57
CA THR A 95 3.73 6.97 1.19
C THR A 95 4.49 8.01 1.98
N SER A 96 5.39 7.60 2.88
CA SER A 96 6.06 8.51 3.82
C SER A 96 6.86 9.60 3.10
N SER A 97 7.41 9.34 1.92
CA SER A 97 8.16 10.33 1.12
C SER A 97 7.30 11.20 0.20
N VAL A 98 6.00 10.91 0.07
CA VAL A 98 5.12 11.55 -0.92
C VAL A 98 4.77 12.98 -0.52
N ILE A 99 4.91 13.89 -1.48
CA ILE A 99 4.62 15.32 -1.32
C ILE A 99 3.33 15.70 -2.08
N ASN A 100 3.09 15.06 -3.23
CA ASN A 100 2.01 15.39 -4.15
C ASN A 100 1.14 14.17 -4.46
N MET A 101 -0.15 14.28 -4.12
CA MET A 101 -1.22 13.32 -4.38
C MET A 101 -2.40 13.98 -5.12
N ASP A 102 -2.20 15.13 -5.77
CA ASP A 102 -3.28 15.81 -6.52
C ASP A 102 -3.96 14.83 -7.50
N ARG A 103 -5.29 14.75 -7.41
CA ARG A 103 -6.15 13.94 -8.28
C ARG A 103 -5.78 12.46 -8.40
N MET A 104 -5.01 11.89 -7.46
CA MET A 104 -4.48 10.52 -7.54
C MET A 104 -5.55 9.48 -7.92
N PHE A 105 -6.75 9.55 -7.33
CA PHE A 105 -7.88 8.67 -7.61
C PHE A 105 -9.07 9.40 -8.28
N SER A 106 -8.85 10.59 -8.84
CA SER A 106 -9.95 11.38 -9.40
C SER A 106 -10.67 10.62 -10.52
N GLY A 107 -11.94 10.29 -10.32
CA GLY A 107 -12.74 9.49 -11.26
C GLY A 107 -12.45 7.98 -11.25
N ALA A 108 -11.68 7.44 -10.29
CA ALA A 108 -11.42 6.02 -10.12
C ALA A 108 -12.61 5.30 -9.47
N LYS A 109 -13.67 5.09 -10.25
CA LYS A 109 -15.02 4.76 -9.76
C LYS A 109 -15.15 3.47 -8.93
N ARG A 110 -14.25 2.51 -9.12
CA ARG A 110 -14.28 1.22 -8.42
C ARG A 110 -13.29 1.12 -7.27
N PHE A 111 -12.41 2.11 -7.12
CA PHE A 111 -11.37 2.07 -6.11
C PHE A 111 -11.96 2.36 -4.73
N ASP A 112 -11.84 1.42 -3.80
CA ASP A 112 -12.35 1.51 -2.42
C ASP A 112 -11.49 0.68 -1.45
N GLN A 113 -10.16 0.72 -1.62
CA GLN A 113 -9.22 0.09 -0.70
C GLN A 113 -9.04 0.94 0.56
N ASP A 114 -8.78 0.30 1.69
CA ASP A 114 -8.46 0.97 2.96
C ASP A 114 -7.07 1.63 2.89
N LEU A 115 -7.05 2.97 2.95
CA LEU A 115 -5.84 3.79 2.95
C LEU A 115 -5.58 4.45 4.30
N THR A 116 -6.29 4.08 5.37
CA THR A 116 -6.17 4.72 6.69
C THR A 116 -4.77 4.58 7.30
N TYR A 117 -4.01 3.58 6.86
CA TYR A 117 -2.64 3.30 7.31
C TYR A 117 -1.55 4.09 6.56
N TRP A 118 -1.90 4.82 5.50
CA TRP A 118 -0.92 5.58 4.73
C TRP A 118 -0.35 6.76 5.55
N ASN A 119 0.98 6.82 5.62
CA ASN A 119 1.66 7.99 6.18
C ASN A 119 1.59 9.14 5.19
N VAL A 120 0.76 10.14 5.48
CA VAL A 120 0.56 11.34 4.64
C VAL A 120 1.07 12.63 5.30
N GLU A 121 1.92 12.53 6.33
CA GLU A 121 2.43 13.70 7.08
C GLU A 121 3.21 14.70 6.19
N ARG A 122 3.82 14.21 5.10
CA ARG A 122 4.62 15.04 4.18
C ARG A 122 3.83 15.57 2.99
N VAL A 123 2.56 15.15 2.82
CA VAL A 123 1.74 15.54 1.69
C VAL A 123 1.29 16.98 1.86
N SER A 124 1.65 17.83 0.89
CA SER A 124 1.25 19.25 0.87
C SER A 124 0.27 19.58 -0.25
N ARG A 125 0.04 18.63 -1.18
CA ARG A 125 -0.84 18.77 -2.34
C ARG A 125 -1.69 17.52 -2.49
N HIS A 126 -3.00 17.64 -2.30
CA HIS A 126 -3.96 16.54 -2.39
C HIS A 126 -5.33 17.03 -2.91
N THR A 127 -5.31 18.05 -3.78
CA THR A 127 -6.50 18.64 -4.38
C THR A 127 -7.23 17.60 -5.22
N ASP A 128 -8.55 17.50 -5.04
CA ASP A 128 -9.41 16.54 -5.76
C ASP A 128 -8.93 15.06 -5.65
N PHE A 129 -8.15 14.71 -4.60
CA PHE A 129 -7.52 13.40 -4.39
C PHE A 129 -8.41 12.21 -4.77
N ALA A 130 -9.63 12.17 -4.23
CA ALA A 130 -10.60 11.09 -4.41
C ALA A 130 -11.88 11.52 -5.14
N LYS A 131 -11.89 12.70 -5.79
CA LYS A 131 -13.12 13.28 -6.36
C LYS A 131 -13.73 12.37 -7.43
N GLY A 132 -14.96 11.90 -7.19
CA GLY A 132 -15.66 11.00 -8.10
C GLY A 132 -15.07 9.58 -8.18
N SER A 133 -14.25 9.19 -7.19
CA SER A 133 -13.80 7.81 -6.97
C SER A 133 -14.84 6.99 -6.19
N GLY A 134 -14.56 5.70 -5.97
CA GLY A 134 -15.35 4.83 -5.10
C GLY A 134 -14.99 4.90 -3.61
N LEU A 135 -13.92 5.63 -3.24
CA LEU A 135 -13.42 5.65 -1.86
C LEU A 135 -14.46 6.22 -0.90
N SER A 136 -14.82 5.41 0.10
CA SER A 136 -15.59 5.86 1.25
C SER A 136 -14.77 6.72 2.20
N GLU A 137 -15.43 7.52 3.05
CA GLU A 137 -14.74 8.36 4.05
C GLU A 137 -13.96 7.52 5.06
N ASP A 138 -14.46 6.33 5.40
CA ASP A 138 -13.81 5.39 6.34
C ASP A 138 -12.49 4.83 5.80
N ASN A 139 -12.29 4.86 4.48
CA ASN A 139 -11.10 4.35 3.80
C ASN A 139 -10.07 5.44 3.46
N LEU A 140 -10.31 6.71 3.83
CA LEU A 140 -9.43 7.82 3.47
C LEU A 140 -8.23 7.95 4.43
N PRO A 141 -7.03 8.31 3.91
CA PRO A 141 -5.96 8.75 4.78
C PRO A 141 -6.30 10.10 5.41
N THR A 142 -5.79 10.36 6.62
CA THR A 142 -6.02 11.62 7.31
C THR A 142 -4.93 12.64 6.96
N PHE A 143 -5.23 13.56 6.03
CA PHE A 143 -4.33 14.68 5.73
C PHE A 143 -4.33 15.70 6.87
N THR A 144 -3.27 15.73 7.67
CA THR A 144 -3.06 16.76 8.70
C THR A 144 -2.37 17.98 8.08
N GLN A 145 -3.05 19.12 8.02
CA GLN A 145 -2.47 20.41 7.61
C GLN A 145 -1.84 21.16 8.79
#